data_AF-A0A061RLJ4-F1
#
_entry.id   AF-A0A061RLJ4-F1
#
_cell.length_a   1.000
_cell.length_b   1.000
_cell.length_c   1.000
_cell.angle_alpha   90.00
_cell.angle_beta   90.00
_cell.angle_gamma   90.00
#
_symmetry.space_group_name_H-M   'P 1'
#
loop_
_entity.id
_entity.type
_entity.pdbx_description
1 polymer ?
#
loop_
_entity_poly.entity_id
_entity_poly.type
_entity_poly.pdbx_seq_one_letter_code
_entity_poly.pdbx_strand_id
1 'polypeptide(L)'
;MARRPLRGARGRAHQPQRLRRPLRHGVAAGASELLSGTAADHRGVWNFAYGANINRAKVSESRGLRPIESRPARLRGYKLSFRHRGGFGTVEEAREGDEWREVHGVLHLLSHADYCRLAAMEHEYRPCEVEAEPYDGGPPIKAIVFVTPPERLIRSGLPPTSRYLGLLQKGAPEWPLDDRYTSWLKSLPSIDNGKRGDAYYQSP
;
A
#
# COMPACT_ATOMS: atom_id res chain seq x y z
N MET A 1 44.85 -58.00 -1.25
CA MET A 1 43.39 -58.07 -1.43
C MET A 1 42.86 -56.64 -1.50
N ALA A 2 42.54 -56.18 -2.73
CA ALA A 2 41.26 -55.60 -3.16
C ALA A 2 40.83 -54.28 -2.46
N ARG A 3 40.31 -53.22 -3.07
CA ARG A 3 40.09 -52.72 -4.45
C ARG A 3 39.56 -51.28 -4.21
N ARG A 4 40.03 -50.25 -4.95
CA ARG A 4 39.38 -48.91 -4.98
C ARG A 4 37.97 -48.99 -5.62
N PRO A 5 37.04 -48.05 -5.34
CA PRO A 5 36.78 -46.97 -6.30
C PRO A 5 36.31 -45.59 -5.77
N LEU A 6 36.75 -44.56 -6.52
CA LEU A 6 36.15 -43.33 -7.05
C LEU A 6 34.89 -42.63 -6.46
N ARG A 7 35.06 -41.30 -6.32
CA ARG A 7 34.18 -40.14 -6.66
C ARG A 7 32.73 -40.06 -6.15
N GLY A 8 32.39 -38.89 -5.61
CA GLY A 8 31.01 -38.39 -5.53
C GLY A 8 30.96 -36.93 -5.11
N ALA A 9 31.13 -36.01 -6.07
CA ALA A 9 30.83 -34.59 -5.90
C ALA A 9 29.33 -34.39 -5.61
N ARG A 10 28.98 -33.54 -4.64
CA ARG A 10 27.65 -32.94 -4.55
C ARG A 10 27.80 -31.44 -4.33
N GLY A 11 27.43 -30.70 -5.37
CA GLY A 11 27.49 -29.26 -5.43
C GLY A 11 26.59 -28.60 -4.40
N ARG A 12 27.09 -27.52 -3.81
CA ARG A 12 26.25 -26.53 -3.14
C ARG A 12 25.37 -25.90 -4.20
N ALA A 13 24.07 -26.18 -4.12
CA ALA A 13 23.06 -25.46 -4.89
C ALA A 13 23.05 -24.00 -4.39
N HIS A 14 23.68 -23.11 -5.17
CA HIS A 14 23.47 -21.68 -5.09
C HIS A 14 21.99 -21.43 -5.43
N GLN A 15 21.15 -21.14 -4.44
CA GLN A 15 19.89 -20.46 -4.71
C GLN A 15 20.23 -19.05 -5.21
N PRO A 16 19.78 -18.64 -6.40
CA PRO A 16 19.91 -17.26 -6.82
C PRO A 16 19.01 -16.42 -5.93
N GLN A 17 19.63 -15.53 -5.15
CA GLN A 17 18.94 -14.43 -4.49
C GLN A 17 18.19 -13.66 -5.58
N ARG A 18 16.85 -13.68 -5.51
CA ARG A 18 16.01 -12.82 -6.35
C ARG A 18 16.32 -11.39 -5.95
N LEU A 19 17.21 -10.76 -6.71
CA LEU A 19 17.48 -9.33 -6.67
C LEU A 19 16.13 -8.60 -6.79
N ARG A 20 15.69 -8.01 -5.68
CA ARG A 20 14.54 -7.11 -5.65
C ARG A 20 14.88 -5.94 -6.56
N ARG A 21 14.12 -5.80 -7.65
CA ARG A 21 14.24 -4.65 -8.55
C ARG A 21 13.88 -3.39 -7.75
N PRO A 22 14.72 -2.36 -7.75
CA PRO A 22 14.38 -1.07 -7.15
C PRO A 22 13.19 -0.47 -7.87
N LEU A 23 12.37 0.29 -7.13
CA LEU A 23 11.29 1.11 -7.65
C LEU A 23 11.83 1.97 -8.79
N ARG A 24 11.27 1.79 -10.00
CA ARG A 24 11.57 2.69 -11.11
C ARG A 24 11.05 4.07 -10.72
N HIS A 25 11.97 5.02 -10.58
CA HIS A 25 11.66 6.43 -10.42
C HIS A 25 11.14 6.93 -11.77
N GLY A 26 9.85 6.78 -12.01
CA GLY A 26 9.15 7.41 -13.13
C GLY A 26 9.04 8.90 -12.85
N VAL A 27 9.76 9.71 -13.63
CA VAL A 27 9.53 11.15 -13.72
C VAL A 27 8.09 11.36 -14.14
N ALA A 28 7.43 12.35 -13.53
CA ALA A 28 6.02 12.67 -13.74
C ALA A 28 5.72 12.95 -15.22
N ALA A 29 5.28 11.91 -15.93
CA ALA A 29 4.62 11.99 -17.22
C ALA A 29 3.39 11.09 -17.18
N GLY A 30 2.23 11.73 -17.19
CA GLY A 30 0.95 11.17 -17.61
C GLY A 30 0.39 9.98 -16.83
N ALA A 31 -0.73 10.19 -16.14
CA ALA A 31 -1.70 9.13 -15.83
C ALA A 31 -2.09 8.29 -17.09
N SER A 32 -1.83 8.81 -18.29
CA SER A 32 -1.99 8.14 -19.58
C SER A 32 -0.90 7.09 -19.90
N GLU A 33 0.30 7.19 -19.35
CA GLU A 33 1.43 6.31 -19.72
C GLU A 33 1.44 5.02 -18.89
N LEU A 34 0.92 5.07 -17.66
CA LEU A 34 0.65 3.90 -16.80
C LEU A 34 -0.40 2.94 -17.39
N LEU A 35 -1.18 3.40 -18.39
CA LEU A 35 -2.18 2.58 -19.09
C LEU A 35 -1.59 1.77 -20.26
N SER A 36 -0.31 1.97 -20.62
CA SER A 36 0.28 1.42 -21.86
C SER A 36 1.08 0.12 -21.67
N GLY A 37 1.21 -0.40 -20.45
CA GLY A 37 2.13 -1.50 -20.15
C GLY A 37 1.45 -2.86 -19.93
N THR A 38 1.55 -3.73 -20.93
CA THR A 38 1.23 -5.18 -20.94
C THR A 38 -0.25 -5.55 -21.03
N ALA A 39 -0.62 -6.19 -22.16
CA ALA A 39 -1.90 -6.83 -22.47
C ALA A 39 -3.06 -6.34 -21.60
N ALA A 40 -3.67 -5.23 -22.02
CA ALA A 40 -4.80 -4.60 -21.33
C ALA A 40 -5.85 -5.65 -20.98
N ASP A 41 -5.84 -6.09 -19.73
CA ASP A 41 -7.01 -6.72 -19.15
C ASP A 41 -8.05 -5.60 -19.13
N HIS A 42 -8.98 -5.64 -20.08
CA HIS A 42 -10.04 -4.64 -20.28
C HIS A 42 -10.98 -4.51 -19.05
N ARG A 43 -10.67 -5.17 -17.93
CA ARG A 43 -11.45 -5.24 -16.70
C ARG A 43 -11.26 -4.04 -15.78
N GLY A 44 -10.14 -3.31 -15.82
CA GLY A 44 -9.96 -2.11 -14.98
C GLY A 44 -8.56 -1.95 -14.37
N VAL A 45 -8.46 -1.08 -13.36
CA VAL A 45 -7.20 -0.78 -12.65
C VAL A 45 -7.33 -1.23 -11.20
N TRP A 46 -6.40 -2.06 -10.73
CA TRP A 46 -6.31 -2.41 -9.32
C TRP A 46 -5.71 -1.25 -8.52
N ASN A 47 -6.40 -0.80 -7.48
CA ASN A 47 -5.90 0.14 -6.49
C ASN A 47 -5.66 -0.56 -5.15
N PHE A 48 -4.47 -0.42 -4.57
CA PHE A 48 -4.18 -0.89 -3.21
C PHE A 48 -4.51 0.21 -2.19
N ALA A 49 -5.64 0.06 -1.51
CA ALA A 49 -6.09 0.92 -0.44
C ALA A 49 -5.50 0.49 0.90
N TYR A 50 -4.87 1.43 1.61
CA TYR A 50 -4.30 1.21 2.96
C TYR A 50 -4.79 2.23 4.00
N GLY A 51 -5.41 3.33 3.54
CA GLY A 51 -5.92 4.42 4.36
C GLY A 51 -7.44 4.40 4.45
N ALA A 52 -8.07 5.57 4.34
CA ALA A 52 -9.52 5.72 4.44
C ALA A 52 -10.33 4.83 3.47
N ASN A 53 -9.77 4.47 2.32
CA ASN A 53 -10.45 3.62 1.33
C ASN A 53 -10.54 2.15 1.73
N ILE A 54 -9.97 1.70 2.85
CA ILE A 54 -10.30 0.37 3.38
C ILE A 54 -11.73 0.31 3.94
N ASN A 55 -12.34 1.46 4.22
CA ASN A 55 -13.73 1.53 4.68
C ASN A 55 -14.70 1.51 3.47
N ARG A 56 -15.62 0.55 3.42
CA ARG A 56 -16.54 0.39 2.28
C ARG A 56 -17.41 1.62 2.09
N ALA A 57 -18.02 2.15 3.14
CA ALA A 57 -18.87 3.35 3.06
C ALA A 57 -18.08 4.57 2.57
N LYS A 58 -16.79 4.69 2.92
CA LYS A 58 -15.93 5.75 2.38
C LYS A 58 -15.78 5.63 0.86
N VAL A 59 -15.57 4.42 0.35
CA VAL A 59 -15.41 4.14 -1.08
C VAL A 59 -16.73 4.32 -1.83
N SER A 60 -17.81 3.69 -1.35
CA SER A 60 -19.08 3.62 -2.06
C SER A 60 -19.97 4.86 -1.87
N GLU A 61 -20.17 5.30 -0.64
CA GLU A 61 -21.14 6.37 -0.32
C GLU A 61 -20.48 7.74 -0.42
N SER A 62 -19.32 7.93 0.22
CA SER A 62 -18.66 9.25 0.24
C SER A 62 -17.95 9.60 -1.07
N ARG A 63 -17.37 8.62 -1.77
CA ARG A 63 -16.62 8.84 -3.02
C ARG A 63 -17.37 8.39 -4.27
N GLY A 64 -18.50 7.69 -4.12
CA GLY A 64 -19.30 7.25 -5.25
C GLY A 64 -18.63 6.18 -6.12
N LEU A 65 -17.54 5.57 -5.65
CA LEU A 65 -16.82 4.54 -6.39
C LEU A 65 -17.59 3.21 -6.32
N ARG A 66 -17.47 2.38 -7.36
CA ARG A 66 -18.05 1.04 -7.40
C ARG A 66 -16.98 0.05 -7.82
N PRO A 67 -16.15 -0.44 -6.86
CA PRO A 67 -15.21 -1.51 -7.15
C PRO A 67 -15.93 -2.70 -7.78
N ILE A 68 -15.40 -3.17 -8.91
CA ILE A 68 -15.86 -4.38 -9.62
C ILE A 68 -15.59 -5.60 -8.74
N GLU A 69 -14.43 -5.59 -8.07
CA GLU A 69 -13.98 -6.63 -7.17
C GLU A 69 -13.20 -5.99 -6.03
N SER A 70 -13.16 -6.65 -4.87
CA SER A 70 -12.31 -6.22 -3.76
C SER A 70 -11.74 -7.39 -2.99
N ARG A 71 -10.43 -7.36 -2.71
CA ARG A 71 -9.71 -8.45 -2.03
C ARG A 71 -8.81 -7.91 -0.92
N PRO A 72 -8.86 -8.49 0.29
CA PRO A 72 -7.86 -8.21 1.32
C PRO A 72 -6.47 -8.63 0.83
N ALA A 73 -5.48 -7.77 1.06
CA ALA A 73 -4.12 -7.95 0.58
C ALA A 73 -3.09 -7.31 1.53
N ARG A 74 -1.83 -7.71 1.38
CA ARG A 74 -0.69 -7.08 2.05
C ARG A 74 0.37 -6.63 1.07
N LEU A 75 1.01 -5.52 1.38
CA LEU A 75 2.12 -4.96 0.64
C LEU A 75 3.40 -5.09 1.47
N ARG A 76 4.26 -6.03 1.12
CA ARG A 76 5.48 -6.35 1.87
C ARG A 76 6.63 -5.40 1.56
N GLY A 77 7.48 -5.14 2.56
CA GLY A 77 8.62 -4.23 2.47
C GLY A 77 8.25 -2.76 2.70
N TYR A 78 7.02 -2.49 3.15
CA TYR A 78 6.51 -1.15 3.39
C TYR A 78 5.91 -1.04 4.78
N LYS A 79 5.79 0.18 5.28
CA LYS A 79 5.05 0.50 6.51
C LYS A 79 4.03 1.59 6.25
N LEU A 80 2.98 1.59 7.06
CA LEU A 80 2.02 2.69 7.12
C LEU A 80 2.58 3.78 8.03
N SER A 81 2.50 5.02 7.58
CA SER A 81 2.77 6.19 8.42
C SER A 81 1.72 7.28 8.18
N PHE A 82 1.64 8.25 9.09
CA PHE A 82 0.67 9.36 9.01
C PHE A 82 1.36 10.67 8.63
N ARG A 83 2.24 10.57 7.62
CA ARG A 83 3.14 11.65 7.17
C ARG A 83 2.65 12.36 5.90
N HIS A 84 1.39 12.18 5.53
CA HIS A 84 0.76 13.05 4.54
C HIS A 84 0.19 14.31 5.22
N ARG A 85 0.09 15.41 4.47
CA ARG A 85 -0.50 16.67 4.91
C ARG A 85 -1.83 16.44 5.64
N GLY A 86 -2.00 17.09 6.79
CA GLY A 86 -3.16 16.93 7.66
C GLY A 86 -3.13 15.69 8.56
N GLY A 87 -2.05 14.91 8.57
CA GLY A 87 -1.91 13.67 9.34
C GLY A 87 -2.60 12.47 8.67
N PHE A 88 -2.69 12.50 7.34
CA PHE A 88 -3.24 11.38 6.57
C PHE A 88 -2.20 10.30 6.30
N GLY A 89 -2.69 9.12 5.94
CA GLY A 89 -1.84 7.95 5.72
C GLY A 89 -0.96 8.11 4.48
N THR A 90 0.21 7.52 4.53
CA THR A 90 1.07 7.21 3.38
C THR A 90 1.75 5.86 3.60
N VAL A 91 2.20 5.22 2.53
CA VAL A 91 3.12 4.09 2.62
C VAL A 91 4.54 4.56 2.37
N GLU A 92 5.48 4.03 3.16
CA GLU A 92 6.92 4.29 3.05
C GLU A 92 7.65 2.94 3.03
N GLU A 93 8.83 2.87 2.44
CA GLU A 93 9.68 1.68 2.54
C GLU A 93 10.00 1.38 4.01
N ALA A 94 9.85 0.12 4.40
CA ALA A 94 10.17 -0.32 5.74
C ALA A 94 11.67 -0.53 5.91
N ARG A 95 12.20 -0.12 7.06
CA ARG A 95 13.62 -0.22 7.43
C ARG A 95 13.84 -1.20 8.56
N GLU A 96 15.10 -1.45 8.87
CA GLU A 96 15.45 -2.21 10.06
C GLU A 96 15.01 -1.49 11.34
N GLY A 97 14.39 -2.23 12.26
CA GLY A 97 13.81 -1.69 13.50
C GLY A 97 12.36 -1.19 13.38
N ASP A 98 11.76 -1.12 12.19
CA ASP A 98 10.34 -0.78 12.07
C ASP A 98 9.45 -1.90 12.63
N GLU A 99 8.43 -1.50 13.43
CA GLU A 99 7.46 -2.39 14.06
C GLU A 99 6.74 -3.27 13.02
N TRP A 100 6.36 -2.65 11.90
CA TRP A 100 5.73 -3.30 10.76
C TRP A 100 6.56 -3.14 9.51
N ARG A 101 6.69 -4.22 8.74
CA ARG A 101 7.34 -4.25 7.43
C ARG A 101 6.42 -4.72 6.32
N GLU A 102 5.13 -4.65 6.58
CA GLU A 102 4.09 -4.84 5.60
C GLU A 102 2.89 -3.95 5.94
N VAL A 103 2.21 -3.49 4.90
CA VAL A 103 0.97 -2.70 5.00
C VAL A 103 -0.18 -3.61 4.63
N HIS A 104 -1.18 -3.72 5.50
CA HIS A 104 -2.36 -4.55 5.26
C HIS A 104 -3.49 -3.64 4.79
N GLY A 105 -4.19 -4.06 3.75
CA GLY A 105 -5.15 -3.22 3.06
C GLY A 105 -6.04 -4.01 2.13
N VAL A 106 -6.64 -3.31 1.16
CA VAL A 106 -7.62 -3.88 0.25
C VAL A 106 -7.26 -3.51 -1.18
N LEU A 107 -7.17 -4.51 -2.04
CA LEU A 107 -7.15 -4.32 -3.48
C LEU A 107 -8.58 -4.06 -3.95
N HIS A 108 -8.83 -2.92 -4.59
CA HIS A 108 -10.08 -2.60 -5.28
C HIS A 108 -9.84 -2.61 -6.78
N LEU A 109 -10.54 -3.46 -7.53
CA LEU A 109 -10.55 -3.40 -8.98
C LEU A 109 -11.54 -2.32 -9.40
N LEU A 110 -11.05 -1.23 -9.96
CA LEU A 110 -11.87 -0.09 -10.38
C LEU A 110 -12.01 -0.08 -11.90
N SER A 111 -13.18 0.31 -12.38
CA SER A 111 -13.29 0.73 -13.79
C SER A 111 -12.35 1.90 -14.06
N HIS A 112 -11.97 2.12 -15.32
CA HIS A 112 -11.13 3.27 -15.69
C HIS A 112 -11.74 4.60 -15.25
N ALA A 113 -13.06 4.75 -15.38
CA ALA A 113 -13.77 5.96 -14.95
C ALA A 113 -13.66 6.19 -13.43
N ASP A 114 -13.85 5.14 -12.63
CA ASP A 114 -13.73 5.24 -11.17
C ASP A 114 -12.28 5.40 -10.71
N TYR A 115 -11.32 4.79 -11.40
CA TYR A 115 -9.91 5.04 -11.15
C TYR A 115 -9.54 6.51 -11.43
N CYS A 116 -9.99 7.08 -12.55
CA CYS A 116 -9.75 8.50 -12.86
C CYS A 116 -10.38 9.43 -11.82
N ARG A 117 -11.61 9.12 -11.35
CA ARG A 117 -12.26 9.86 -10.25
C ARG A 117 -11.43 9.78 -8.97
N LEU A 118 -10.99 8.57 -8.60
CA LEU A 118 -10.13 8.36 -7.44
C LEU A 118 -8.83 9.16 -7.58
N ALA A 119 -8.14 9.06 -8.70
CA ALA A 119 -6.89 9.78 -8.95
C ALA A 119 -7.06 11.31 -8.85
N ALA A 120 -8.18 11.85 -9.32
CA ALA A 120 -8.49 13.28 -9.16
C ALA A 120 -8.71 13.68 -7.68
N MET A 121 -9.34 12.81 -6.88
CA MET A 121 -9.48 13.03 -5.43
C MET A 121 -8.15 12.92 -4.69
N GLU A 122 -7.23 12.09 -5.18
CA GLU A 122 -5.90 11.84 -4.59
C GLU A 122 -4.79 12.71 -5.23
N HIS A 123 -5.12 13.86 -5.81
CA HIS A 123 -4.17 14.73 -6.53
C HIS A 123 -3.01 15.27 -5.67
N GLU A 124 -3.11 15.22 -4.33
CA GLU A 124 -1.99 15.56 -3.45
C GLU A 124 -0.97 14.42 -3.30
N TYR A 125 -1.33 13.20 -3.73
CA TYR A 125 -0.50 12.00 -3.75
C TYR A 125 0.08 11.71 -5.14
N ARG A 126 1.15 10.91 -5.18
CA ARG A 126 1.72 10.33 -6.40
C ARG A 126 1.26 8.87 -6.55
N PRO A 127 0.72 8.46 -7.70
CA PRO A 127 0.46 7.05 -7.98
C PRO A 127 1.79 6.29 -8.17
N CYS A 128 1.91 5.12 -7.58
CA CYS A 128 3.04 4.21 -7.73
C CYS A 128 2.55 2.78 -7.97
N GLU A 129 3.21 2.07 -8.89
CA GLU A 129 2.95 0.64 -9.10
C GLU A 129 3.59 -0.20 -7.99
N VAL A 130 2.84 -1.16 -7.49
CA VAL A 130 3.27 -2.15 -6.49
C VAL A 130 2.74 -3.53 -6.83
N GLU A 131 3.35 -4.56 -6.25
CA GLU A 131 2.82 -5.93 -6.25
C GLU A 131 2.32 -6.26 -4.84
N ALA A 132 0.99 -6.35 -4.67
CA ALA A 132 0.38 -6.71 -3.39
C ALA A 132 -0.02 -8.18 -3.37
N GLU A 133 0.16 -8.85 -2.23
CA GLU A 133 -0.17 -10.26 -2.03
C GLU A 133 -1.61 -10.40 -1.49
N PRO A 134 -2.54 -11.00 -2.25
CA PRO A 134 -3.87 -11.32 -1.75
C PRO A 134 -3.85 -12.33 -0.59
N TYR A 135 -4.82 -12.25 0.31
CA TYR A 135 -4.89 -13.14 1.49
C TYR A 135 -5.36 -14.56 1.16
N ASP A 136 -6.10 -14.71 0.07
CA ASP A 136 -6.60 -15.99 -0.43
C ASP A 136 -5.50 -16.87 -1.05
N GLY A 137 -4.23 -16.45 -0.99
CA GLY A 137 -3.09 -17.20 -1.50
C GLY A 137 -2.91 -17.12 -3.02
N GLY A 138 -3.68 -16.28 -3.72
CA GLY A 138 -3.47 -16.00 -5.13
C GLY A 138 -2.10 -15.36 -5.44
N PRO A 139 -1.70 -15.33 -6.71
CA PRO A 139 -0.46 -14.66 -7.11
C PRO A 139 -0.50 -13.16 -6.76
N PRO A 140 0.67 -12.51 -6.54
CA PRO A 140 0.73 -11.07 -6.36
C PRO A 140 0.05 -10.32 -7.50
N ILE A 141 -0.71 -9.28 -7.15
CA ILE A 141 -1.47 -8.45 -8.08
C ILE A 141 -0.75 -7.11 -8.24
N LYS A 142 -0.47 -6.74 -9.50
CA LYS A 142 0.00 -5.39 -9.84
C LYS A 142 -1.11 -4.39 -9.57
N ALA A 143 -0.83 -3.39 -8.76
CA ALA A 143 -1.80 -2.37 -8.36
C ALA A 143 -1.16 -1.00 -8.25
N ILE A 144 -1.98 0.04 -8.32
CA ILE A 144 -1.59 1.41 -8.03
C ILE A 144 -1.84 1.71 -6.56
N VAL A 145 -0.82 2.20 -5.87
CA VAL A 145 -0.92 2.78 -4.53
C VAL A 145 -0.65 4.28 -4.61
N PHE A 146 -1.40 5.09 -3.87
CA PHE A 146 -1.17 6.53 -3.77
C PHE A 146 -0.21 6.81 -2.62
N VAL A 147 0.97 7.37 -2.90
CA VAL A 147 2.01 7.66 -1.90
C VAL A 147 2.27 9.15 -1.81
N THR A 148 2.60 9.65 -0.63
CA THR A 148 2.97 11.07 -0.48
C THR A 148 4.31 11.30 -1.16
N PRO A 149 4.43 12.28 -2.08
CA PRO A 149 5.72 12.67 -2.63
C PRO A 149 6.71 13.06 -1.52
N PRO A 150 8.01 12.73 -1.62
CA PRO A 150 8.99 13.05 -0.58
C PRO A 150 8.98 14.52 -0.14
N GLU A 151 8.84 15.44 -1.09
CA GLU A 151 8.77 16.88 -0.90
C GLU A 151 7.48 17.38 -0.23
N ARG A 152 6.49 16.50 -0.04
CA ARG A 152 5.22 16.78 0.64
C ARG A 152 5.07 16.04 1.98
N LEU A 153 6.04 15.20 2.35
CA LEU A 153 6.00 14.50 3.63
C LEU A 153 6.07 15.51 4.78
N ILE A 154 5.17 15.41 5.74
CA ILE A 154 5.23 16.22 6.96
C ILE A 154 6.17 15.59 8.00
N ARG A 155 6.35 16.24 9.15
CA ARG A 155 7.17 15.70 10.26
C ARG A 155 6.67 14.32 10.74
N SER A 156 7.58 13.45 11.17
CA SER A 156 7.28 12.13 11.74
C SER A 156 6.73 12.24 13.16
N GLY A 157 6.07 11.18 13.64
CA GLY A 157 5.57 11.11 15.02
C GLY A 157 4.31 11.92 15.30
N LEU A 158 3.73 12.59 14.29
CA LEU A 158 2.44 13.24 14.42
C LEU A 158 1.32 12.18 14.36
N PRO A 159 0.44 12.09 15.37
CA PRO A 159 -0.69 11.17 15.33
C PRO A 159 -1.72 11.58 14.26
N PRO A 160 -2.41 10.64 13.61
CA PRO A 160 -3.53 10.97 12.73
C PRO A 160 -4.67 11.62 13.49
N THR A 161 -5.56 12.31 12.77
CA THR A 161 -6.79 12.80 13.38
C THR A 161 -7.71 11.67 13.81
N SER A 162 -8.47 11.83 14.89
CA SER A 162 -9.43 10.82 15.36
C SER A 162 -10.49 10.50 14.30
N ARG A 163 -10.91 11.51 13.51
CA ARG A 163 -11.83 11.30 12.39
C ARG A 163 -11.21 10.41 11.32
N TYR A 164 -9.96 10.65 10.95
CA TYR A 164 -9.29 9.87 9.92
C TYR A 164 -8.96 8.45 10.40
N LEU A 165 -8.35 8.32 11.58
CA LEU A 165 -8.03 7.02 12.16
C LEU A 165 -9.30 6.18 12.37
N GLY A 166 -10.40 6.81 12.75
CA GLY A 166 -11.70 6.15 12.87
C GLY A 166 -12.20 5.51 11.56
N LEU A 167 -11.83 6.03 10.38
CA LEU A 167 -12.15 5.37 9.10
C LEU A 167 -11.38 4.06 8.96
N LEU A 168 -10.09 4.04 9.34
CA LEU A 168 -9.28 2.83 9.29
C LEU A 168 -9.76 1.81 10.33
N GLN A 169 -10.02 2.25 11.56
CA GLN A 169 -10.47 1.38 12.65
C GLN A 169 -11.85 0.76 12.40
N LYS A 170 -12.74 1.47 11.70
CA LYS A 170 -14.06 0.94 11.29
C LYS A 170 -13.98 0.10 10.03
N GLY A 171 -13.12 0.49 9.07
CA GLY A 171 -12.99 -0.19 7.78
C GLY A 171 -12.20 -1.49 7.85
N ALA A 172 -11.11 -1.56 8.62
CA ALA A 172 -10.27 -2.77 8.68
C ALA A 172 -11.06 -4.03 9.09
N PRO A 173 -11.96 -4.01 10.09
CA PRO A 173 -12.79 -5.17 10.45
C PRO A 173 -13.81 -5.62 9.39
N GLU A 174 -14.07 -4.82 8.34
CA GLU A 174 -14.97 -5.20 7.24
C GLU A 174 -14.30 -6.20 6.26
N TRP A 175 -13.05 -6.57 6.53
CA TRP A 175 -12.20 -7.44 5.73
C TRP A 175 -11.44 -8.42 6.64
N PRO A 176 -11.11 -9.63 6.18
CA PRO A 176 -10.30 -10.57 6.94
C PRO A 176 -8.80 -10.22 6.86
N LEU A 177 -8.43 -9.04 7.35
CA LEU A 177 -7.01 -8.63 7.51
C LEU A 177 -6.38 -9.35 8.71
N ASP A 178 -5.05 -9.24 8.87
CA ASP A 178 -4.37 -9.84 10.04
C ASP A 178 -4.87 -9.18 11.34
N ASP A 179 -5.26 -10.02 12.30
CA ASP A 179 -5.82 -9.57 13.57
C ASP A 179 -4.84 -8.71 14.38
N ARG A 180 -3.53 -8.97 14.27
CA ARG A 180 -2.50 -8.16 14.95
C ARG A 180 -2.39 -6.79 14.30
N TYR A 181 -2.50 -6.70 12.98
CA TYR A 181 -2.52 -5.41 12.27
C TYR A 181 -3.77 -4.61 12.61
N THR A 182 -4.93 -5.25 12.64
CA THR A 182 -6.20 -4.60 13.03
C THR A 182 -6.17 -4.15 14.49
N SER A 183 -5.58 -4.95 15.39
CA SER A 183 -5.39 -4.57 16.79
C SER A 183 -4.41 -3.41 16.96
N TRP A 184 -3.33 -3.40 16.19
CA TRP A 184 -2.39 -2.28 16.13
C TRP A 184 -3.06 -0.99 15.64
N LEU A 185 -3.89 -1.03 14.58
CA LEU A 185 -4.65 0.15 14.13
C LEU A 185 -5.57 0.70 15.24
N LYS A 186 -6.16 -0.17 16.06
CA LYS A 186 -7.01 0.22 17.20
C LYS A 186 -6.21 0.86 18.34
N SER A 187 -4.96 0.48 18.54
CA SER A 187 -4.11 1.02 19.60
C SER A 187 -3.42 2.34 19.25
N LEU A 188 -3.43 2.74 17.97
CA LEU A 188 -2.76 3.97 17.54
C LEU A 188 -3.35 5.21 18.24
N PRO A 189 -2.50 6.13 18.72
CA PRO A 189 -2.99 7.39 19.28
C PRO A 189 -3.61 8.26 18.18
N SER A 190 -4.51 9.15 18.56
CA SER A 190 -5.09 10.14 17.66
C SER A 190 -5.19 11.50 18.32
N ILE A 191 -5.41 12.52 17.49
CA ILE A 191 -5.64 13.90 17.91
C ILE A 191 -6.99 14.41 17.40
N ASP A 192 -7.64 15.28 18.17
CA ASP A 192 -8.84 15.98 17.71
C ASP A 192 -8.54 16.83 16.46
N ASN A 193 -9.46 16.85 15.49
CA ASN A 193 -9.27 17.59 14.23
C ASN A 193 -8.87 19.07 14.42
N GLY A 194 -9.44 19.71 15.44
CA GLY A 194 -9.21 21.13 15.76
C GLY A 194 -7.92 21.42 16.52
N LYS A 195 -7.16 20.38 16.91
CA LYS A 195 -5.89 20.50 17.65
C LYS A 195 -4.66 20.28 16.76
N ARG A 196 -4.84 20.20 15.44
CA ARG A 196 -3.71 20.13 14.49
C ARG A 196 -2.99 21.49 14.43
N GLY A 197 -1.72 21.52 14.83
CA GLY A 197 -0.85 22.68 14.65
C GLY A 197 -0.18 22.73 13.27
N ASP A 198 0.67 23.73 13.07
CA ASP A 198 1.33 24.00 11.77
C ASP A 198 2.16 22.83 11.23
N ALA A 199 2.73 22.02 12.12
CA ALA A 199 3.52 20.83 11.75
C ALA A 199 2.73 19.80 10.93
N TYR A 200 1.39 19.83 10.96
CA TYR A 200 0.54 18.99 10.11
C TYR A 200 0.45 19.48 8.67
N TYR A 201 0.88 20.70 8.37
CA TYR A 201 0.73 21.33 7.06
C TYR A 201 2.05 21.79 6.44
N GLN A 202 3.14 21.70 7.18
CA GLN A 202 4.48 22.05 6.73
C GLN A 202 5.26 20.78 6.35
N SER A 203 5.75 20.75 5.12
CA SER A 203 6.80 19.83 4.71
C SER A 203 8.15 20.42 5.14
N PRO A 204 9.11 19.59 5.59
CA PRO A 204 10.47 20.03 5.91
C PRO A 204 11.17 20.74 4.74
#